data_AF-A0A640W6F2-F1
#
_entry.id   AF-A0A640W6F2-F1
#
_cell.length_a   1.000
_cell.length_b   1.000
_cell.length_c   1.000
_cell.angle_alpha   90.00
_cell.angle_beta   90.00
_cell.angle_gamma   90.00
#
_symmetry.space_group_name_H-M   'P 1'
#
loop_
_entity.id
_entity.type
_entity.pdbx_description
1 polymer ?
#
loop_
_entity_poly.entity_id
_entity_poly.type
_entity_poly.pdbx_seq_one_letter_code
_entity_poly.pdbx_strand_id
1 'polypeptide(L)'
;MIIGGIAGSLIIPAFSDRIKKVKIFVLADLIAGALLLFLLALVNGFPQIALISFLTGFFLMSALPLVLEICNEISGKGMEGRASSLLWFFSQAGSIILIAAIAPIKSVFRSYFYSIALLSILLLIAFILFIRVKSR
;
A
#
# COMPACT_ATOMS: atom_id res chain seq x y z
N MET A 1 -10.66 -8.92 2.04
CA MET A 1 -9.30 -8.33 1.95
C MET A 1 -8.26 -9.34 1.50
N ILE A 2 -8.02 -10.43 2.25
CA ILE A 2 -6.95 -11.41 1.90
C ILE A 2 -7.13 -11.99 0.49
N ILE A 3 -8.32 -12.49 0.15
CA ILE A 3 -8.60 -13.07 -1.18
C ILE A 3 -8.31 -12.06 -2.30
N GLY A 4 -8.78 -10.82 -2.12
CA GLY A 4 -8.52 -9.73 -3.07
C GLY A 4 -7.03 -9.44 -3.19
N GLY A 5 -6.30 -9.39 -2.08
CA GLY A 5 -4.87 -9.13 -2.11
C GLY A 5 -4.02 -10.23 -2.72
N ILE A 6 -4.38 -11.51 -2.52
CA ILE A 6 -3.74 -12.63 -3.23
C ILE A 6 -3.95 -12.49 -4.75
N ALA A 7 -5.17 -12.16 -5.17
CA ALA A 7 -5.44 -11.93 -6.60
C ALA A 7 -4.66 -10.72 -7.13
N GLY A 8 -4.62 -9.62 -6.38
CA GLY A 8 -3.91 -8.40 -6.76
C GLY A 8 -2.41 -8.59 -6.91
N SER A 9 -1.78 -9.26 -5.94
CA SER A 9 -0.33 -9.53 -5.96
C SER A 9 0.12 -10.46 -7.09
N LEU A 10 -0.81 -11.19 -7.72
CA LEU A 10 -0.54 -12.00 -8.91
C LEU A 10 -0.84 -11.22 -10.20
N ILE A 11 -2.00 -10.55 -10.28
CA ILE A 11 -2.50 -9.99 -11.53
C ILE A 11 -1.80 -8.69 -11.90
N ILE A 12 -1.67 -7.75 -10.96
CA ILE A 12 -1.14 -6.41 -11.25
C ILE A 12 0.35 -6.47 -11.62
N PRO A 13 1.23 -7.16 -10.86
CA PRO A 13 2.64 -7.29 -11.25
C PRO A 13 2.81 -8.00 -12.59
N ALA A 14 2.09 -9.11 -12.82
CA ALA A 14 2.16 -9.82 -14.10
C ALA A 14 1.75 -8.96 -15.32
N PHE A 15 0.84 -8.00 -15.11
CA PHE A 15 0.47 -7.04 -16.15
C PHE A 15 1.48 -5.89 -16.28
N SER A 16 2.01 -5.42 -15.16
CA SER A 16 3.08 -4.42 -15.10
C SER A 16 4.33 -4.87 -15.85
N ASP A 17 4.77 -6.12 -15.65
CA ASP A 17 5.95 -6.72 -16.30
C ASP A 17 5.85 -6.66 -17.84
N ARG A 18 4.65 -6.84 -18.38
CA ARG A 18 4.40 -6.79 -19.84
C ARG A 18 4.55 -5.38 -20.40
N ILE A 19 4.19 -4.37 -19.61
CA ILE A 19 4.18 -2.96 -20.02
C ILE A 19 5.49 -2.26 -19.66
N LYS A 20 6.30 -2.85 -18.76
CA LYS A 20 7.59 -2.31 -18.28
C LYS A 20 7.47 -0.90 -17.72
N LYS A 21 6.34 -0.58 -17.08
CA LYS A 21 6.04 0.72 -16.47
C LYS A 21 5.62 0.59 -15.01
N VAL A 22 6.43 -0.15 -14.25
CA VAL A 22 6.20 -0.52 -12.84
C VAL A 22 5.86 0.69 -11.97
N LYS A 23 6.56 1.82 -12.18
CA LYS A 23 6.29 3.07 -11.45
C LYS A 23 4.85 3.55 -11.55
N ILE A 24 4.23 3.44 -12.74
CA ILE A 24 2.85 3.90 -12.94
C ILE A 24 1.87 2.99 -12.20
N PHE A 25 2.12 1.69 -12.17
CA PHE A 25 1.30 0.74 -11.42
C PHE A 25 1.40 0.96 -9.91
N VAL A 26 2.60 1.24 -9.37
CA VAL A 26 2.74 1.60 -7.94
C VAL A 26 1.97 2.88 -7.60
N LEU A 27 2.06 3.90 -8.46
CA LEU A 27 1.30 5.14 -8.25
C LEU A 27 -0.21 4.90 -8.30
N ALA A 28 -0.69 4.04 -9.21
CA ALA A 28 -2.09 3.64 -9.31
C ALA A 28 -2.54 2.88 -8.05
N ASP A 29 -1.74 1.95 -7.56
CA ASP A 29 -2.01 1.17 -6.35
C ASP A 29 -2.07 2.06 -5.10
N LEU A 30 -1.15 3.02 -4.98
CA LEU A 30 -1.15 3.97 -3.88
C LEU A 30 -2.37 4.90 -3.90
N ILE A 31 -2.75 5.45 -5.06
CA ILE A 31 -3.92 6.34 -5.10
C ILE A 31 -5.23 5.56 -4.94
N ALA A 32 -5.37 4.39 -5.57
CA ALA A 32 -6.53 3.52 -5.42
C ALA A 32 -6.65 3.00 -3.98
N GLY A 33 -5.53 2.56 -3.38
CA GLY A 33 -5.46 2.11 -2.00
C GLY A 33 -5.91 3.20 -1.02
N ALA A 34 -5.48 4.46 -1.22
CA ALA A 34 -5.87 5.57 -0.36
C ALA A 34 -7.38 5.83 -0.46
N LEU A 35 -7.90 5.97 -1.68
CA LEU A 35 -9.32 6.23 -1.91
C LEU A 35 -10.21 5.10 -1.36
N LEU A 36 -9.82 3.85 -1.58
CA LEU A 36 -10.57 2.68 -1.10
C LEU A 36 -10.48 2.50 0.41
N LEU A 37 -9.33 2.80 1.04
CA LEU A 37 -9.21 2.83 2.51
C LEU A 37 -10.11 3.90 3.11
N PHE A 38 -10.14 5.11 2.54
CA PHE A 38 -11.03 6.17 3.00
C PHE A 38 -12.51 5.79 2.83
N LEU A 39 -12.86 5.23 1.67
CA LEU A 39 -14.23 4.78 1.39
C LEU A 39 -14.67 3.66 2.35
N LEU A 40 -13.75 2.76 2.73
CA LEU A 40 -14.01 1.70 3.71
C LEU A 40 -14.45 2.26 5.08
N ALA A 41 -13.98 3.45 5.45
CA ALA A 41 -14.36 4.12 6.70
C ALA A 41 -15.79 4.72 6.67
N LEU A 42 -16.38 4.89 5.49
CA LEU A 42 -17.69 5.53 5.30
C LEU A 42 -18.83 4.53 5.12
N VAL A 43 -18.53 3.30 4.70
CA VAL A 43 -19.56 2.28 4.43
C VAL A 43 -19.94 1.50 5.68
N ASN A 44 -21.23 1.21 5.82
CA ASN A 44 -21.78 0.50 6.98
C ASN A 44 -22.45 -0.84 6.61
N GLY A 45 -22.73 -1.09 5.33
CA GLY A 45 -23.38 -2.32 4.89
C GLY A 45 -22.39 -3.46 4.63
N PHE A 46 -22.67 -4.66 5.15
CA PHE A 46 -21.83 -5.84 4.96
C PHE A 46 -21.41 -6.12 3.50
N PRO A 47 -22.30 -6.13 2.48
CA PRO A 47 -21.89 -6.40 1.11
C PRO A 47 -20.99 -5.29 0.54
N GLN A 48 -21.22 -4.03 0.92
CA GLN A 48 -20.39 -2.90 0.50
C GLN A 48 -19.00 -2.98 1.13
N ILE A 49 -18.93 -3.28 2.44
CA ILE A 49 -17.69 -3.50 3.17
C ILE A 49 -16.92 -4.67 2.56
N ALA A 50 -17.58 -5.78 2.24
CA ALA A 50 -16.95 -6.95 1.64
C ALA A 50 -16.32 -6.63 0.27
N LEU A 51 -17.06 -5.93 -0.60
CA LEU A 51 -16.59 -5.52 -1.91
C LEU A 51 -15.43 -4.53 -1.82
N ILE A 52 -15.58 -3.48 -1.01
CA ILE A 52 -14.52 -2.47 -0.83
C ILE A 52 -13.29 -3.12 -0.21
N SER A 53 -13.46 -3.97 0.82
CA SER A 53 -12.34 -4.70 1.41
C SER A 53 -11.65 -5.64 0.43
N PHE A 54 -12.36 -6.21 -0.54
CA PHE A 54 -11.76 -6.99 -1.61
C PHE A 54 -10.89 -6.11 -2.50
N LEU A 55 -11.44 -4.98 -2.98
CA LEU A 55 -10.73 -4.03 -3.82
C LEU A 55 -9.53 -3.39 -3.09
N THR A 56 -9.70 -2.97 -1.84
CA THR A 56 -8.61 -2.44 -1.00
C THR A 56 -7.49 -3.46 -0.88
N GLY A 57 -7.81 -4.73 -0.61
CA GLY A 57 -6.82 -5.80 -0.56
C GLY A 57 -6.09 -5.96 -1.90
N PHE A 58 -6.84 -5.96 -3.01
CA PHE A 58 -6.33 -6.12 -4.36
C PHE A 58 -5.24 -5.10 -4.71
N PHE A 59 -5.52 -3.80 -4.54
CA PHE A 59 -4.55 -2.74 -4.85
C PHE A 59 -3.45 -2.59 -3.79
N LEU A 60 -3.75 -2.81 -2.51
CA LEU A 60 -2.76 -2.56 -1.46
C LEU A 60 -1.70 -3.67 -1.38
N MET A 61 -2.07 -4.94 -1.61
CA MET A 61 -1.11 -6.05 -1.57
C MET A 61 -0.29 -6.19 -2.86
N SER A 62 -0.77 -5.69 -4.00
CA SER A 62 0.01 -5.67 -5.25
C SER A 62 1.18 -4.69 -5.24
N ALA A 63 1.11 -3.64 -4.42
CA ALA A 63 2.17 -2.64 -4.34
C ALA A 63 3.52 -3.23 -3.90
N LEU A 64 3.53 -4.25 -3.03
CA LEU A 64 4.74 -4.84 -2.49
C LEU A 64 5.68 -5.44 -3.56
N PRO A 65 5.25 -6.39 -4.39
CA PRO A 65 6.10 -6.96 -5.45
C PRO A 65 6.60 -5.89 -6.43
N LEU A 66 5.75 -4.92 -6.81
CA LEU A 66 6.13 -3.81 -7.69
C LEU A 66 7.21 -2.91 -7.07
N VAL A 67 7.09 -2.58 -5.79
CA VAL A 67 8.09 -1.76 -5.08
C VAL A 67 9.41 -2.52 -4.94
N LEU A 68 9.37 -3.84 -4.69
CA LEU A 68 10.57 -4.68 -4.67
C LEU A 68 11.26 -4.71 -6.04
N GLU A 69 10.50 -4.79 -7.13
CA GLU A 69 11.04 -4.69 -8.49
C GLU A 69 11.75 -3.36 -8.72
N ILE A 70 11.12 -2.23 -8.35
CA ILE A 70 11.73 -0.89 -8.43
C ILE A 70 12.96 -0.77 -7.54
N CYS A 71 12.94 -1.36 -6.33
CA CYS A 71 14.11 -1.41 -5.47
C CYS A 71 15.26 -2.12 -6.18
N ASN A 72 15.02 -3.25 -6.83
CA ASN A 72 16.05 -3.99 -7.56
C ASN A 72 16.60 -3.17 -8.73
N GLU A 73 15.74 -2.47 -9.48
CA GLU A 73 16.16 -1.57 -10.57
C GLU A 73 17.06 -0.43 -10.08
N ILE A 74 16.73 0.19 -8.95
CA ILE A 74 17.45 1.37 -8.43
C ILE A 74 18.75 0.97 -7.72
N SER A 75 18.79 -0.18 -7.07
CA SER A 75 19.89 -0.60 -6.19
C SER A 75 21.20 -0.88 -6.92
N GLY A 76 21.12 -1.25 -8.20
CA GLY A 76 22.26 -1.70 -8.98
C GLY A 76 22.69 -3.14 -8.64
N LYS A 77 23.46 -3.73 -9.57
CA LYS A 77 23.85 -5.14 -9.52
C LYS A 77 24.58 -5.49 -8.22
N GLY A 78 24.12 -6.52 -7.52
CA GLY A 78 24.75 -7.04 -6.30
C GLY A 78 24.35 -6.34 -4.99
N MET A 79 23.53 -5.27 -5.06
CA MET A 79 23.02 -4.56 -3.88
C MET A 79 21.52 -4.79 -3.62
N GLU A 80 20.85 -5.52 -4.50
CA GLU A 80 19.41 -5.84 -4.47
C GLU A 80 18.94 -6.42 -3.13
N GLY A 81 19.71 -7.38 -2.59
CA GLY A 81 19.40 -8.00 -1.29
C GLY A 81 19.48 -7.01 -0.11
N ARG A 82 20.39 -6.02 -0.17
CA ARG A 82 20.53 -5.00 0.88
C ARG A 82 19.40 -3.98 0.84
N ALA A 83 18.98 -3.57 -0.35
CA ALA A 83 17.84 -2.66 -0.48
C ALA A 83 16.53 -3.33 -0.08
N SER A 84 16.32 -4.58 -0.50
CA SER A 84 15.15 -5.36 -0.11
C SER A 84 15.08 -5.58 1.40
N SER A 85 16.21 -5.90 2.06
CA SER A 85 16.22 -6.06 3.52
C SER A 85 15.95 -4.74 4.25
N LEU A 86 16.46 -3.62 3.75
CA LEU A 86 16.18 -2.29 4.31
C LEU A 86 14.70 -1.91 4.15
N LEU A 87 14.09 -2.23 3.00
CA LEU A 87 12.65 -2.05 2.77
C LEU A 87 11.82 -2.84 3.79
N TRP A 88 12.15 -4.12 4.00
CA TRP A 88 11.47 -4.96 5.00
C TRP A 88 11.67 -4.46 6.43
N PHE A 89 12.89 -3.99 6.76
CA PHE A 89 13.16 -3.40 8.07
C PHE A 89 12.27 -2.18 8.34
N PHE A 90 12.18 -1.24 7.40
CA PHE A 90 11.31 -0.08 7.54
C PHE A 90 9.82 -0.45 7.53
N SER A 91 9.42 -1.50 6.82
CA SER A 91 8.05 -2.04 6.89
C SER A 91 7.70 -2.51 8.30
N GLN A 92 8.57 -3.31 8.93
CA GLN A 92 8.33 -3.81 10.29
C GLN A 92 8.38 -2.69 11.33
N ALA A 93 9.39 -1.81 11.25
CA ALA A 93 9.51 -0.66 12.16
C ALA A 93 8.31 0.30 12.01
N GLY A 94 7.93 0.62 10.78
CA GLY A 94 6.78 1.47 10.46
C GLY A 94 5.47 0.87 10.96
N SER A 95 5.28 -0.45 10.81
CA SER A 95 4.10 -1.16 11.32
C SER A 95 3.94 -1.00 12.83
N ILE A 96 5.02 -1.20 13.60
CA ILE A 96 5.00 -1.01 15.06
C ILE A 96 4.60 0.42 15.43
N ILE A 97 5.21 1.42 14.78
CA ILE A 97 4.91 2.85 15.02
C ILE A 97 3.43 3.15 14.70
N LEU A 98 2.91 2.64 13.58
CA LEU A 98 1.53 2.88 13.17
C LEU A 98 0.52 2.22 14.11
N ILE A 99 0.75 0.97 14.52
CA ILE A 99 -0.12 0.27 15.47
C ILE A 99 -0.14 1.02 16.81
N ALA A 100 1.03 1.45 17.29
CA ALA A 100 1.15 2.25 18.51
C ALA A 100 0.44 3.61 18.41
N ALA A 101 0.40 4.23 17.24
CA ALA A 101 -0.31 5.49 16.99
C ALA A 101 -1.84 5.30 16.88
N ILE A 102 -2.32 4.19 16.31
CA ILE A 102 -3.76 3.94 16.12
C ILE A 102 -4.48 3.75 17.45
N ALA A 103 -3.88 3.04 18.40
CA ALA A 103 -4.49 2.73 19.70
C ALA A 103 -4.94 3.99 20.50
N PRO A 104 -4.10 5.01 20.73
CA PRO A 104 -4.52 6.22 21.44
C PRO A 104 -5.53 7.04 20.64
N ILE A 105 -5.40 7.13 19.31
CA ILE A 105 -6.35 7.86 18.46
C ILE A 105 -7.75 7.28 18.58
N LYS A 106 -7.86 5.95 18.51
CA LYS A 106 -9.14 5.25 18.71
C LYS A 106 -9.72 5.54 20.10
N SER A 107 -8.88 5.54 21.14
CA SER A 107 -9.31 5.79 22.52
C SER A 107 -9.89 7.20 22.70
N VAL A 108 -9.22 8.21 22.12
CA VAL A 108 -9.63 9.62 22.22
C VAL A 108 -10.92 9.90 21.44
N PHE A 109 -10.99 9.45 20.19
CA PHE A 109 -12.11 9.77 19.30
C PHE A 109 -13.26 8.74 19.34
N ARG A 110 -13.11 7.64 20.09
CA ARG A 110 -14.04 6.49 20.20
C ARG A 110 -14.49 5.87 18.87
N SER A 111 -13.88 6.26 17.75
CA SER A 111 -14.24 5.85 16.41
C SER A 111 -13.01 5.49 15.60
N TYR A 112 -13.11 4.42 14.80
CA TYR A 112 -12.06 3.99 13.88
C TYR A 112 -11.93 4.88 12.64
N PHE A 113 -12.92 5.74 12.39
CA PHE A 113 -12.92 6.65 11.24
C PHE A 113 -11.64 7.48 11.18
N TYR A 114 -11.25 8.12 12.29
CA TYR A 114 -10.07 8.97 12.36
C TYR A 114 -8.76 8.18 12.17
N SER A 115 -8.71 6.94 12.66
CA SER A 115 -7.54 6.07 12.46
C SER A 115 -7.39 5.65 11.00
N ILE A 116 -8.49 5.27 10.33
CA ILE A 116 -8.47 4.90 8.90
C ILE A 116 -8.18 6.12 8.03
N ALA A 117 -8.74 7.28 8.36
CA ALA A 117 -8.46 8.54 7.68
C ALA A 117 -6.96 8.92 7.79
N LEU A 118 -6.35 8.77 8.97
CA LEU A 118 -4.91 8.96 9.14
C LEU A 118 -4.09 8.05 8.23
N LEU A 119 -4.42 6.75 8.18
CA LEU A 119 -3.75 5.79 7.31
C LEU A 119 -3.89 6.16 5.83
N SER A 120 -5.09 6.58 5.42
CA SER A 120 -5.34 7.05 4.05
C SER A 120 -4.52 8.30 3.72
N ILE A 121 -4.40 9.26 4.65
CA ILE A 121 -3.59 10.47 4.47
C ILE A 121 -2.12 10.10 4.34
N LEU A 122 -1.62 9.20 5.19
CA LEU A 122 -0.23 8.76 5.11
C LEU A 122 0.08 8.04 3.79
N LEU A 123 -0.88 7.27 3.27
CA LEU A 123 -0.77 6.64 1.96
C LEU A 123 -0.75 7.68 0.82
N LEU A 124 -1.52 8.76 0.91
CA LEU A 124 -1.45 9.88 -0.02
C LEU A 124 -0.12 10.63 0.06
N ILE A 125 0.44 10.81 1.26
CA ILE A 125 1.79 11.37 1.43
C ILE A 125 2.81 10.44 0.74
N ALA A 126 2.69 9.13 0.93
CA ALA A 126 3.55 8.16 0.25
C ALA A 126 3.43 8.26 -1.28
N PHE A 127 2.20 8.42 -1.83
CA PHE A 127 1.99 8.68 -3.25
C PHE A 127 2.74 9.93 -3.74
N ILE A 128 2.61 11.06 -3.02
CA ILE A 128 3.28 12.32 -3.38
C ILE A 128 4.81 12.16 -3.35
N LEU A 129 5.34 11.48 -2.33
CA LEU A 129 6.78 11.20 -2.22
C LEU A 129 7.25 10.28 -3.35
N PHE A 130 6.45 9.27 -3.70
CA PHE A 130 6.79 8.29 -4.73
C PHE A 130 6.84 8.89 -6.14
N ILE A 131 6.08 9.95 -6.42
CA ILE A 131 6.18 10.70 -7.69
C ILE A 131 7.63 11.17 -7.93
N ARG A 132 8.33 11.59 -6.87
CA ARG A 132 9.71 12.09 -6.94
C ARG A 132 10.75 10.99 -7.15
N VAL A 133 10.41 9.73 -6.94
CA VAL A 133 11.33 8.60 -7.15
C VAL A 133 11.55 8.42 -8.65
N LYS A 134 12.80 8.53 -9.09
CA LYS A 134 13.17 8.34 -10.50
C LYS A 134 13.57 6.88 -10.73
N SER A 135 12.62 6.05 -11.15
CA SER A 135 12.91 4.75 -11.79
C SER A 135 13.31 5.02 -13.25
N ARG A 136 14.28 4.24 -13.77
CA ARG A 136 14.96 4.48 -15.05
C ARG A 136 14.15 4.03 -16.25
#